data_AF-A0A956NU13-F1
#
_entry.id   AF-A0A956NU13-F1
#
_cell.length_a   1.000
_cell.length_b   1.000
_cell.length_c   1.000
_cell.angle_alpha   90.00
_cell.angle_beta   90.00
_cell.angle_gamma   90.00
#
_symmetry.space_group_name_H-M   'P 1'
#
loop_
_entity.id
_entity.type
_entity.pdbx_description
1 polymer ?
#
loop_
_entity_poly.entity_id
_entity_poly.type
_entity_poly.pdbx_seq_one_letter_code
_entity_poly.pdbx_strand_id
1 'polypeptide(L)'
;MSEMKNEKAIIIPFIPTSDFYFQRGIKAFQKNDMTKAKEYLLRASTLSKTEEERIFALCQLAICHQQTGEFSESMEILEELIQSDGDIFPEAYYFQANNYAFLDELEKSLELVNQYLELEPDGDFTEEAESLKQVIEIEIKDY
;
A
#
# COMPACT_ATOMS: atom_id res chain seq x y z
N MET A 1 -31.35 24.00 -47.82
CA MET A 1 -30.56 24.33 -46.61
C MET A 1 -31.04 23.40 -45.51
N SER A 2 -30.20 22.46 -45.07
CA SER A 2 -30.53 21.48 -44.03
C SER A 2 -30.15 22.05 -42.66
N GLU A 3 -31.13 22.24 -41.78
CA GLU A 3 -30.91 22.66 -40.40
C GLU A 3 -30.22 21.54 -39.61
N MET A 4 -28.99 21.79 -39.14
CA MET A 4 -28.30 20.93 -38.19
C MET A 4 -28.97 21.09 -36.82
N LYS A 5 -29.64 20.02 -36.35
CA LYS A 5 -30.13 19.91 -34.98
C LYS A 5 -28.93 19.97 -34.03
N ASN A 6 -28.89 21.03 -33.22
CA ASN A 6 -27.87 21.23 -32.19
C ASN A 6 -28.22 20.32 -30.99
N GLU A 7 -27.80 19.06 -31.03
CA GLU A 7 -27.91 18.14 -29.89
C GLU A 7 -26.95 18.60 -28.79
N LYS A 8 -27.50 19.19 -27.72
CA LYS A 8 -26.72 19.61 -26.55
C LYS A 8 -26.07 18.38 -25.92
N ALA A 9 -24.74 18.33 -25.93
CA ALA A 9 -23.98 17.29 -25.25
C ALA A 9 -24.33 17.26 -23.75
N ILE A 10 -24.62 16.07 -23.23
CA ILE A 10 -24.85 15.85 -21.80
C ILE A 10 -23.49 15.95 -21.10
N ILE A 11 -23.28 17.01 -20.33
CA ILE A 11 -22.11 17.17 -19.47
C ILE A 11 -22.37 16.34 -18.21
N ILE A 12 -21.68 15.20 -18.09
CA ILE A 12 -21.65 14.44 -16.84
C ILE A 12 -20.56 15.05 -15.97
N PRO A 13 -20.87 15.63 -14.79
CA PRO A 13 -19.85 16.17 -13.92
C PRO A 13 -18.94 15.03 -13.43
N PHE A 14 -17.66 15.11 -13.78
CA PHE A 14 -16.64 14.23 -13.23
C PHE A 14 -16.11 14.88 -11.95
N ILE A 15 -16.40 14.28 -10.79
CA ILE A 15 -15.85 14.69 -9.51
C ILE A 15 -14.77 13.66 -9.14
N PRO A 16 -13.49 13.91 -9.46
CA PRO A 16 -12.41 13.02 -9.08
C PRO A 16 -12.23 13.05 -7.55
N THR A 17 -12.67 12.00 -6.86
CA THR A 17 -12.45 11.81 -5.41
C THR A 17 -11.32 10.82 -5.15
N SER A 18 -10.78 10.84 -3.93
CA SER A 18 -9.84 9.81 -3.46
C SER A 18 -10.42 8.41 -3.66
N ASP A 19 -11.62 8.14 -3.12
CA ASP A 19 -12.31 6.85 -3.27
C ASP A 19 -12.47 6.42 -4.74
N PHE A 20 -12.85 7.33 -5.64
CA PHE A 20 -12.99 7.00 -7.05
C PHE A 20 -11.68 6.45 -7.64
N TYR A 21 -10.56 7.10 -7.36
CA TYR A 21 -9.26 6.64 -7.83
C TYR A 21 -8.78 5.40 -7.09
N PHE A 22 -8.99 5.31 -5.78
CA PHE A 22 -8.66 4.14 -4.99
C PHE A 22 -9.33 2.88 -5.57
N GLN A 23 -10.64 2.93 -5.81
CA GLN A 23 -11.38 1.82 -6.43
C GLN A 23 -10.87 1.44 -7.82
N ARG A 24 -10.39 2.41 -8.61
CA ARG A 24 -9.75 2.12 -9.91
C ARG A 24 -8.36 1.51 -9.74
N GLY A 25 -7.61 1.95 -8.75
CA GLY A 25 -6.31 1.38 -8.35
C GLY A 25 -6.45 -0.09 -7.99
N ILE A 26 -7.37 -0.41 -7.09
CA ILE A 26 -7.65 -1.80 -6.69
C ILE A 26 -8.10 -2.66 -7.89
N LYS A 27 -8.97 -2.14 -8.77
CA LYS A 27 -9.39 -2.87 -9.98
C LYS A 27 -8.24 -3.09 -10.98
N ALA A 28 -7.29 -2.16 -11.06
CA ALA A 28 -6.10 -2.31 -11.90
C ALA A 28 -5.14 -3.35 -11.31
N PHE A 29 -4.92 -3.29 -9.99
CA PHE A 29 -4.14 -4.27 -9.23
C PHE A 29 -4.67 -5.69 -9.41
N GLN A 30 -5.98 -5.91 -9.25
CA GLN A 30 -6.63 -7.21 -9.48
C GLN A 30 -6.49 -7.73 -10.91
N LYS A 31 -6.26 -6.84 -11.89
CA LYS A 31 -6.01 -7.19 -13.29
C LYS A 31 -4.52 -7.33 -13.61
N ASN A 32 -3.66 -7.25 -12.60
CA ASN A 32 -2.20 -7.22 -12.72
C ASN A 32 -1.67 -6.05 -13.58
N ASP A 33 -2.46 -4.98 -13.73
CA ASP A 33 -2.03 -3.74 -14.42
C ASP A 33 -1.38 -2.80 -13.40
N MET A 34 -0.17 -3.18 -12.97
CA MET A 34 0.55 -2.51 -11.87
C MET A 34 0.87 -1.05 -12.17
N THR A 35 1.17 -0.71 -13.44
CA THR A 35 1.40 0.68 -13.83
C THR A 35 0.18 1.55 -13.55
N LYS A 36 -1.01 1.13 -13.96
CA LYS A 36 -2.23 1.89 -13.67
C LYS A 36 -2.63 1.83 -12.20
N ALA A 37 -2.38 0.71 -11.52
CA ALA A 37 -2.65 0.58 -10.10
C ALA A 37 -1.91 1.68 -9.33
N LYS A 38 -0.60 1.81 -9.55
CA LYS A 38 0.24 2.84 -8.92
C LYS A 38 -0.21 4.25 -9.28
N GLU A 39 -0.47 4.53 -10.55
CA GLU A 39 -0.96 5.86 -10.98
C GLU A 39 -2.26 6.25 -10.26
N TYR A 40 -3.22 5.33 -10.17
CA TYR A 40 -4.50 5.60 -9.53
C TYR A 40 -4.37 5.72 -8.00
N LEU A 41 -3.58 4.87 -7.35
CA LEU A 41 -3.39 4.91 -5.90
C LEU A 41 -2.63 6.17 -5.47
N LEU A 42 -1.63 6.59 -6.25
CA LEU A 42 -0.97 7.87 -6.05
C LEU A 42 -1.98 9.02 -6.18
N ARG A 43 -2.83 9.02 -7.21
CA ARG A 43 -3.89 10.03 -7.33
C ARG A 43 -4.86 10.02 -6.15
N ALA A 44 -5.23 8.84 -5.65
CA ALA A 44 -6.09 8.71 -4.48
C ALA A 44 -5.44 9.36 -3.25
N SER A 45 -4.17 9.05 -2.97
CA SER A 45 -3.44 9.66 -1.86
C SER A 45 -3.32 11.19 -1.97
N THR A 46 -3.17 11.74 -3.18
CA THR A 46 -3.10 13.21 -3.37
C THR A 46 -4.45 13.92 -3.24
N LEU A 47 -5.55 13.17 -3.33
CA LEU A 47 -6.92 13.68 -3.29
C LEU A 47 -7.65 13.33 -1.99
N SER A 48 -6.95 12.69 -1.04
CA SER A 48 -7.49 12.30 0.26
C SER A 48 -7.91 13.54 1.05
N LYS A 49 -9.04 13.41 1.76
CA LYS A 49 -9.56 14.45 2.65
C LYS A 49 -9.42 14.09 4.12
N THR A 50 -9.12 12.83 4.40
CA THR A 50 -8.87 12.29 5.73
C THR A 50 -7.52 11.58 5.74
N GLU A 51 -6.93 11.47 6.93
CA GLU A 51 -5.70 10.68 7.13
C GLU A 51 -5.93 9.21 6.78
N GLU A 52 -7.07 8.64 7.18
CA GLU A 52 -7.43 7.26 6.86
C GLU A 52 -7.44 6.98 5.34
N GLU A 53 -8.03 7.87 4.54
CA GLU A 53 -8.01 7.73 3.07
C GLU A 53 -6.58 7.81 2.51
N ARG A 54 -5.73 8.67 3.08
CA ARG A 54 -4.32 8.82 2.69
C ARG A 54 -3.55 7.54 3.01
N ILE A 55 -3.64 7.06 4.25
CA ILE A 55 -2.96 5.87 4.78
C ILE A 55 -3.29 4.66 3.91
N PHE A 56 -4.59 4.39 3.67
CA PHE A 56 -4.98 3.23 2.86
C PHE A 56 -4.47 3.33 1.42
N ALA A 57 -4.53 4.52 0.81
CA ALA A 57 -4.03 4.71 -0.56
C ALA A 57 -2.51 4.51 -0.65
N LEU A 58 -1.75 5.05 0.31
CA LEU A 58 -0.30 4.92 0.36
C LEU A 58 0.13 3.48 0.68
N CYS A 59 -0.51 2.81 1.62
CA CYS A 59 -0.23 1.40 1.93
C CYS A 59 -0.43 0.52 0.69
N GLN A 60 -1.56 0.68 -0.02
CA GLN A 60 -1.81 -0.08 -1.25
C GLN A 60 -0.81 0.28 -2.37
N LEU A 61 -0.36 1.53 -2.44
CA LEU A 61 0.69 1.94 -3.36
C LEU A 61 2.03 1.25 -3.03
N ALA A 62 2.42 1.20 -1.76
CA ALA A 62 3.61 0.50 -1.32
C ALA A 62 3.56 -0.99 -1.68
N ILE A 63 2.43 -1.68 -1.43
CA ILE A 63 2.23 -3.07 -1.83
C ILE A 63 2.40 -3.26 -3.35
N CYS A 64 1.89 -2.33 -4.16
CA CYS A 64 2.11 -2.38 -5.61
C CYS A 64 3.59 -2.28 -5.98
N HIS A 65 4.37 -1.46 -5.27
CA HIS A 65 5.82 -1.36 -5.45
C HIS A 65 6.53 -2.67 -5.06
N GLN A 66 6.16 -3.27 -3.92
CA GLN A 66 6.69 -4.59 -3.48
C GLN A 66 6.46 -5.67 -4.53
N GLN A 67 5.23 -5.79 -5.05
CA GLN A 67 4.89 -6.82 -6.03
C GLN A 67 5.65 -6.68 -7.36
N THR A 68 6.16 -5.50 -7.66
CA THR A 68 6.99 -5.26 -8.85
C THR A 68 8.50 -5.28 -8.56
N GLY A 69 8.91 -5.55 -7.32
CA GLY A 69 10.32 -5.54 -6.90
C GLY A 69 10.92 -4.14 -6.74
N GLU A 70 10.09 -3.10 -6.69
CA GLU A 70 10.48 -1.70 -6.48
C GLU A 70 10.55 -1.42 -4.97
N PHE A 71 11.45 -2.12 -4.28
CA PHE A 71 11.51 -2.12 -2.81
C PHE A 71 11.89 -0.74 -2.23
N SER A 72 12.74 0.04 -2.91
CA SER A 72 13.14 1.37 -2.44
C SER A 72 11.94 2.32 -2.33
N GLU A 73 11.09 2.33 -3.35
CA GLU A 73 9.89 3.17 -3.40
C GLU A 73 8.85 2.70 -2.38
N SER A 74 8.68 1.39 -2.22
CA SER A 74 7.83 0.83 -1.17
C SER A 74 8.31 1.25 0.23
N MET A 75 9.62 1.15 0.47
CA MET A 75 10.22 1.47 1.75
C MET A 75 10.10 2.95 2.10
N GLU A 76 10.26 3.85 1.13
CA GLU A 76 10.08 5.29 1.34
C GLU A 76 8.66 5.62 1.81
N ILE A 77 7.65 5.01 1.17
CA ILE A 77 6.25 5.20 1.54
C ILE A 77 5.94 4.62 2.92
N LEU A 78 6.41 3.41 3.21
CA LEU A 78 6.14 2.75 4.49
C LEU A 78 6.87 3.42 5.65
N GLU A 79 8.06 3.97 5.42
CA GLU A 79 8.78 4.78 6.40
C GLU A 79 7.99 6.06 6.73
N GLU A 80 7.43 6.74 5.72
CA GLU A 80 6.54 7.88 5.95
C GLU A 80 5.35 7.48 6.83
N LEU A 81 4.66 6.39 6.47
CA LEU A 81 3.49 5.91 7.21
C LEU A 81 3.83 5.50 8.65
N ILE A 82 4.96 4.84 8.88
CA ILE A 82 5.41 4.49 10.23
C ILE A 82 5.67 5.75 11.06
N GLN A 83 6.33 6.76 10.47
CA GLN A 83 6.67 8.00 11.17
C GLN A 83 5.44 8.86 11.50
N SER A 84 4.45 8.93 10.61
CA SER A 84 3.25 9.75 10.83
C SER A 84 2.12 9.01 11.54
N ASP A 85 1.97 7.71 11.28
CA ASP A 85 0.73 6.97 11.53
C ASP A 85 0.96 5.58 12.16
N GLY A 86 2.17 5.22 12.58
CA GLY A 86 2.52 3.86 13.04
C GLY A 86 1.69 3.34 14.23
N ASP A 87 1.21 4.22 15.11
CA ASP A 87 0.32 3.84 16.23
C ASP A 87 -1.13 3.56 15.79
N ILE A 88 -1.53 4.10 14.62
CA ILE A 88 -2.89 4.01 14.07
C ILE A 88 -2.97 2.95 12.97
N PHE A 89 -1.85 2.70 12.28
CA PHE A 89 -1.72 1.73 11.21
C PHE A 89 -0.49 0.83 11.39
N PRO A 90 -0.52 -0.09 12.38
CA PRO A 90 0.61 -0.96 12.70
C PRO A 90 1.03 -1.88 11.55
N GLU A 91 0.14 -2.17 10.60
CA GLU A 91 0.42 -3.03 9.44
C GLU A 91 1.57 -2.50 8.57
N ALA A 92 1.86 -1.19 8.62
CA ALA A 92 3.03 -0.62 7.94
C ALA A 92 4.35 -1.26 8.43
N TYR A 93 4.46 -1.61 9.73
CA TYR A 93 5.63 -2.31 10.26
C TYR A 93 5.78 -3.70 9.62
N TYR A 94 4.69 -4.45 9.48
CA TYR A 94 4.71 -5.77 8.84
C TYR A 94 5.09 -5.68 7.35
N PHE A 95 4.50 -4.75 6.59
CA PHE A 95 4.85 -4.58 5.18
C PHE A 95 6.32 -4.14 5.00
N GLN A 96 6.83 -3.30 5.90
CA GLN A 96 8.23 -2.88 5.87
C GLN A 96 9.18 -4.03 6.27
N ALA A 97 8.79 -4.87 7.23
CA ALA A 97 9.53 -6.09 7.55
C ALA A 97 9.68 -6.98 6.31
N ASN A 98 8.61 -7.19 5.55
CA ASN A 98 8.67 -7.95 4.29
C ASN A 98 9.69 -7.36 3.30
N ASN A 99 9.78 -6.03 3.17
CA ASN A 99 10.80 -5.40 2.32
C ASN A 99 12.22 -5.77 2.79
N TYR A 100 12.50 -5.65 4.09
CA TYR A 100 13.81 -5.98 4.62
C TYR A 100 14.14 -7.47 4.49
N ALA A 101 13.17 -8.37 4.69
CA ALA A 101 13.36 -9.79 4.44
C ALA A 101 13.71 -10.09 2.98
N PHE A 102 13.02 -9.47 2.02
CA PHE A 102 13.35 -9.62 0.59
C PHE A 102 14.75 -9.08 0.23
N LEU A 103 15.26 -8.11 1.00
CA LEU A 103 16.58 -7.53 0.84
C LEU A 103 17.67 -8.24 1.66
N ASP A 104 17.35 -9.35 2.33
CA ASP A 104 18.26 -10.13 3.18
C ASP A 104 18.79 -9.34 4.40
N GLU A 105 18.06 -8.29 4.81
CA GLU A 105 18.35 -7.46 5.99
C GLU A 105 17.55 -8.00 7.20
N LEU A 106 17.90 -9.23 7.59
CA LEU A 106 17.09 -10.07 8.48
C LEU A 106 16.89 -9.47 9.87
N GLU A 107 17.89 -8.82 10.46
CA GLU A 107 17.77 -8.23 11.80
C GLU A 107 16.74 -7.10 11.85
N LYS A 108 16.73 -6.23 10.82
CA LYS A 108 15.74 -5.14 10.71
C LYS A 108 14.35 -5.69 10.46
N SER A 109 14.25 -6.72 9.62
CA SER A 109 12.97 -7.40 9.40
C SER A 109 12.42 -7.99 10.70
N LEU A 110 13.29 -8.61 11.51
CA LEU A 110 12.90 -9.18 12.80
C LEU A 110 12.45 -8.12 13.80
N GLU A 111 13.11 -6.97 13.84
CA GLU A 111 12.70 -5.84 14.70
C GLU A 111 11.28 -5.38 14.36
N LEU A 112 11.01 -5.13 13.08
CA LEU A 112 9.73 -4.60 12.61
C LEU A 112 8.58 -5.61 12.73
N VAL A 113 8.83 -6.90 12.46
CA VAL A 113 7.77 -7.92 12.62
C VAL A 113 7.39 -8.11 14.09
N ASN A 114 8.36 -8.02 15.01
CA ASN A 114 8.07 -8.04 16.44
C ASN A 114 7.29 -6.79 16.88
N GLN A 115 7.64 -5.61 16.36
CA GLN A 115 6.90 -4.38 16.61
C GLN A 115 5.43 -4.50 16.19
N TYR A 116 5.17 -5.06 15.00
CA TYR A 116 3.80 -5.32 14.54
C TYR A 116 3.04 -6.26 15.49
N LEU A 117 3.64 -7.40 15.84
CA LEU A 117 3.01 -8.40 16.72
C LEU A 117 2.77 -7.90 18.15
N GLU A 118 3.57 -6.94 18.63
CA GLU A 118 3.33 -6.28 19.92
C GLU A 118 2.14 -5.32 19.87
N LEU A 119 2.01 -4.56 18.79
CA LEU A 119 0.93 -3.58 18.60
C LEU A 119 -0.41 -4.26 18.29
N GLU A 120 -0.41 -5.25 17.41
CA GLU A 120 -1.61 -5.93 16.89
C GLU A 120 -1.46 -7.46 17.03
N PRO A 121 -1.53 -8.01 18.25
CA PRO A 121 -1.37 -9.46 18.48
C PRO A 121 -2.48 -10.30 17.86
N ASP A 122 -3.65 -9.72 17.58
CA ASP A 122 -4.80 -10.37 16.94
C ASP A 122 -5.21 -9.66 15.62
N GLY A 123 -4.24 -9.02 14.96
CA GLY A 123 -4.45 -8.30 13.70
C GLY A 123 -4.59 -9.19 12.47
N ASP A 124 -4.99 -8.59 11.35
CA ASP A 124 -5.26 -9.30 10.09
C ASP A 124 -4.05 -10.03 9.49
N PHE A 125 -2.83 -9.63 9.84
CA PHE A 125 -1.57 -10.22 9.34
C PHE A 125 -0.77 -10.96 10.43
N THR A 126 -1.34 -11.21 11.61
CA THR A 126 -0.62 -11.87 12.72
C THR A 126 -0.08 -13.23 12.31
N GLU A 127 -0.88 -14.05 11.63
CA GLU A 127 -0.46 -15.41 11.23
C GLU A 127 0.72 -15.36 10.25
N GLU A 128 0.66 -14.46 9.26
CA GLU A 128 1.74 -14.24 8.31
C GLU A 128 2.99 -13.65 8.96
N ALA A 129 2.83 -12.70 9.89
CA ALA A 129 3.91 -12.09 10.64
C ALA A 129 4.64 -13.12 11.53
N GLU A 130 3.92 -13.97 12.24
CA GLU A 130 4.51 -15.07 13.01
C GLU A 130 5.25 -16.06 12.09
N SER A 131 4.70 -16.38 10.91
CA SER A 131 5.39 -17.24 9.95
C SER A 131 6.68 -16.59 9.43
N LEU A 132 6.65 -15.29 9.10
CA LEU A 132 7.82 -14.55 8.64
C LEU A 132 8.90 -14.52 9.73
N LYS A 133 8.50 -14.21 10.97
CA LYS A 133 9.39 -14.22 12.13
C LYS A 133 10.09 -15.57 12.31
N GLN A 134 9.34 -16.67 12.26
CA GLN A 134 9.91 -18.01 12.40
C GLN A 134 10.95 -18.33 11.31
N VAL A 135 10.67 -17.96 10.06
CA VAL A 135 11.63 -18.14 8.95
C VAL A 135 12.91 -17.35 9.22
N ILE A 136 12.79 -16.06 9.56
CA ILE A 136 13.93 -15.19 9.87
C ILE A 136 14.76 -15.75 11.04
N GLU A 137 14.12 -16.18 12.12
CA GLU A 137 14.81 -16.72 13.28
C GLU A 137 15.55 -18.03 13.00
N ILE A 138 15.09 -18.83 12.04
CA ILE A 138 15.80 -20.03 11.58
C ILE A 138 17.03 -19.60 10.77
N GLU A 139 16.86 -18.70 9.81
CA GLU A 139 17.95 -18.27 8.94
C GLU A 139 19.09 -17.59 9.71
N ILE A 140 18.76 -16.72 10.68
CA ILE A 140 19.77 -16.07 11.54
C ILE A 140 20.57 -17.10 12.37
N LYS A 141 19.95 -18.21 12.80
CA LYS A 141 20.63 -19.26 13.60
C LYS A 141 21.56 -20.14 12.77
N ASP A 142 21.36 -20.17 11.45
CA ASP A 142 22.17 -20.97 10.53
C ASP A 142 23.47 -20.25 10.09
N TYR A 143 23.66 -18.98 10.50
CA TYR A 143 24.89 -18.19 10.35
C TYR A 143 25.81 -18.27 11.58
#